data_AF-A0A970IHE0-F1
#
_entry.id   AF-A0A970IHE0-F1
#
_cell.length_a   1.000
_cell.length_b   1.000
_cell.length_c   1.000
_cell.angle_alpha   90.00
_cell.angle_beta   90.00
_cell.angle_gamma   90.00
#
_symmetry.space_group_name_H-M   'P 1'
#
loop_
_entity.id
_entity.type
_entity.pdbx_description
1 polymer ?
#
loop_
_entity_poly.entity_id
_entity_poly.type
_entity_poly.pdbx_seq_one_letter_code
_entity_poly.pdbx_strand_id
1 'polypeptide(L)'
;MTKIDNLSSQAINLANKHKTAEYNRSIKRDFPNLEQDSNLLLEAYKKINEQVKSHKRIIPSAEWLLDNFYMVEEQSKQIQQQLPNNLREFPLLESGIPRVYAIAEDIVSFTDGRLDEDILIEYLREYQNITPLTSCELWIVPLMVKIALIKRIREIAIHMVELQKQKNEGSKWGALLLENIDAPKEELQRLIMEHDRINGYMSPSYAEAMLQVFRNGGSKGSSLITWLDGKLALQGMDIDEMLQKEHQYRAKYQISIGNAITSLKFLQSIKWEDIFEELSFLEKTLRKDPSGYYSKMEFASRDY
;
A
#
# COMPACT_ATOMS: atom_id res chain seq x y z
N MET A 1 -17.45 -18.58 7.66
CA MET A 1 -17.28 -17.76 6.46
C MET A 1 -15.83 -17.85 6.02
N THR A 2 -15.61 -18.37 4.82
CA THR A 2 -14.29 -18.45 4.20
C THR A 2 -13.81 -17.05 3.79
N LYS A 3 -12.51 -16.88 3.47
CA LYS A 3 -12.00 -15.61 2.91
C LYS A 3 -12.72 -15.21 1.62
N ILE A 4 -13.19 -16.19 0.86
CA ILE A 4 -13.95 -16.05 -0.38
C ILE A 4 -15.35 -15.46 -0.11
N ASP A 5 -16.10 -16.01 0.86
CA ASP A 5 -17.44 -15.47 1.21
C ASP A 5 -17.39 -13.97 1.59
N ASN A 6 -16.27 -13.55 2.19
CA ASN A 6 -16.04 -12.15 2.55
C ASN A 6 -15.71 -11.27 1.33
N LEU A 7 -15.00 -11.82 0.34
CA LEU A 7 -14.67 -11.13 -0.92
C LEU A 7 -15.92 -10.86 -1.76
N SER A 8 -16.76 -11.87 -1.96
CA SER A 8 -18.04 -11.74 -2.69
C SER A 8 -18.96 -10.72 -2.01
N SER A 9 -19.06 -10.79 -0.68
CA SER A 9 -19.84 -9.83 0.10
C SER A 9 -19.32 -8.40 -0.07
N GLN A 10 -17.99 -8.21 -0.11
CA GLN A 10 -17.37 -6.91 -0.34
C GLN A 10 -17.72 -6.35 -1.73
N ALA A 11 -17.59 -7.16 -2.78
CA ALA A 11 -17.92 -6.76 -4.14
C ALA A 11 -19.38 -6.34 -4.29
N ILE A 12 -20.31 -7.13 -3.74
CA ILE A 12 -21.76 -6.83 -3.73
C ILE A 12 -22.03 -5.53 -2.96
N ASN A 13 -21.41 -5.36 -1.79
CA ASN A 13 -21.58 -4.15 -0.98
C ASN A 13 -21.07 -2.90 -1.70
N LEU A 14 -19.94 -2.99 -2.42
CA LEU A 14 -19.43 -1.88 -3.20
C LEU A 14 -20.36 -1.55 -4.36
N ALA A 15 -20.81 -2.56 -5.12
CA ALA A 15 -21.70 -2.36 -6.26
C ALA A 15 -23.01 -1.67 -5.86
N ASN A 16 -23.61 -2.07 -4.73
CA ASN A 16 -24.82 -1.43 -4.21
C ASN A 16 -24.63 0.05 -3.81
N LYS A 17 -23.40 0.44 -3.44
CA LYS A 17 -23.06 1.83 -3.09
C LYS A 17 -22.74 2.68 -4.31
N HIS A 18 -22.25 2.08 -5.38
CA HIS A 18 -21.83 2.80 -6.57
C HIS A 18 -23.02 3.39 -7.32
N LYS A 19 -23.15 4.71 -7.25
CA LYS A 19 -24.07 5.50 -8.07
C LYS A 19 -23.25 6.30 -9.08
N THR A 20 -23.47 6.03 -10.36
CA THR A 20 -22.85 6.80 -11.43
C THR A 20 -23.54 8.14 -11.56
N ALA A 21 -22.76 9.19 -11.77
CA ALA A 21 -23.27 10.51 -12.04
C ALA A 21 -24.08 10.55 -13.34
N GLU A 22 -25.11 11.39 -13.36
CA GLU A 22 -25.87 11.69 -14.58
C GLU A 22 -24.99 12.40 -15.62
N TYR A 23 -25.14 12.02 -16.89
CA TYR A 23 -24.34 12.50 -18.03
C TYR A 23 -24.27 14.03 -18.17
N ASN A 24 -25.25 14.77 -17.63
CA ASN A 24 -25.36 16.23 -17.75
C ASN A 24 -24.79 17.02 -16.56
N ARG A 25 -24.20 16.38 -15.54
CA ARG A 25 -23.56 17.10 -14.42
C ARG A 25 -22.07 17.30 -14.70
N SER A 26 -21.63 18.56 -14.67
CA SER A 26 -20.20 18.90 -14.65
C SER A 26 -19.62 18.49 -13.30
N ILE A 27 -18.96 17.34 -13.25
CA ILE A 27 -18.29 16.83 -12.05
C ILE A 27 -16.79 16.95 -12.24
N LYS A 28 -16.12 17.52 -11.24
CA LYS A 28 -14.66 17.57 -11.19
C LYS A 28 -14.14 16.14 -11.04
N ARG A 29 -13.28 15.71 -11.95
CA ARG A 29 -12.65 14.40 -11.90
C ARG A 29 -11.65 14.35 -10.74
N ASP A 30 -11.76 13.29 -9.95
CA ASP A 30 -10.84 12.95 -8.89
C ASP A 30 -10.18 11.61 -9.26
N PHE A 31 -8.92 11.67 -9.69
CA PHE A 31 -8.19 10.51 -10.19
C PHE A 31 -6.75 10.57 -9.67
N PRO A 32 -6.11 9.44 -9.34
CA PRO A 32 -4.74 9.43 -8.86
C PRO A 32 -3.80 10.17 -9.79
N ASN A 33 -2.90 10.96 -9.20
CA ASN A 33 -1.83 11.59 -9.94
C ASN A 33 -0.62 10.64 -9.97
N LEU A 34 -0.55 9.82 -11.01
CA LEU A 34 0.52 8.83 -11.20
C LEU A 34 1.93 9.42 -11.24
N GLU A 35 2.07 10.64 -11.77
CA GLU A 35 3.36 11.34 -11.79
C GLU A 35 3.79 11.73 -10.37
N GLN A 36 2.87 12.30 -9.60
CA GLN A 36 3.09 12.61 -8.19
C GLN A 36 3.41 11.33 -7.39
N ASP A 37 2.68 10.25 -7.63
CA ASP A 37 2.89 8.97 -6.93
C ASP A 37 4.26 8.38 -7.22
N SER A 38 4.70 8.45 -8.49
CA SER A 38 6.02 7.99 -8.92
C SER A 38 7.14 8.86 -8.34
N ASN A 39 6.94 10.18 -8.28
CA ASN A 39 7.90 11.10 -7.67
C ASN A 39 8.07 10.82 -6.17
N LEU A 40 6.96 10.62 -5.44
CA LEU A 40 6.99 10.27 -4.02
C LEU A 40 7.67 8.92 -3.76
N LEU A 41 7.45 7.93 -4.63
CA LEU A 41 8.17 6.64 -4.59
C LEU A 41 9.67 6.82 -4.80
N LEU A 42 10.07 7.62 -5.79
CA LEU A 42 11.47 7.90 -6.07
C LEU A 42 12.15 8.63 -4.90
N GLU A 43 11.47 9.58 -4.27
CA GLU A 43 11.96 10.25 -3.06
C GLU A 43 12.13 9.28 -1.89
N ALA A 44 11.16 8.39 -1.67
CA ALA A 44 11.24 7.38 -0.61
C ALA A 44 12.41 6.41 -0.85
N TYR A 45 12.57 5.93 -2.08
CA TYR A 45 13.69 5.10 -2.49
C TYR A 45 15.03 5.79 -2.25
N LYS A 46 15.20 7.05 -2.68
CA LYS A 46 16.43 7.81 -2.47
C LYS A 46 16.77 7.93 -0.99
N LYS A 47 15.80 8.29 -0.14
CA LYS A 47 15.98 8.42 1.31
C LYS A 47 16.43 7.11 1.96
N ILE A 48 15.81 5.98 1.58
CA ILE A 48 16.18 4.66 2.12
C ILE A 48 17.57 4.25 1.61
N ASN A 49 17.86 4.43 0.32
CA ASN A 49 19.14 4.09 -0.28
C ASN A 49 20.31 4.90 0.31
N GLU A 50 20.10 6.18 0.64
CA GLU A 50 21.09 7.00 1.34
C GLU A 50 21.43 6.44 2.73
N GLN A 51 20.47 5.84 3.45
CA GLN A 51 20.75 5.18 4.73
C GLN A 51 21.67 3.97 4.54
N VAL A 52 21.40 3.15 3.51
CA VAL A 52 22.24 1.98 3.17
C VAL A 52 23.66 2.41 2.84
N LYS A 53 23.83 3.44 1.99
CA LYS A 53 25.15 4.02 1.67
C LYS A 53 25.89 4.53 2.91
N SER A 54 25.15 5.04 3.88
CA SER A 54 25.68 5.50 5.17
C SER A 54 25.94 4.36 6.17
N HIS A 55 25.88 3.10 5.74
CA HIS A 55 26.05 1.89 6.57
C HIS A 55 25.08 1.82 7.77
N LYS A 56 23.93 2.49 7.68
CA LYS A 56 22.90 2.42 8.71
C LYS A 56 22.03 1.20 8.48
N ARG A 57 21.59 0.57 9.57
CA ARG A 57 20.62 -0.53 9.51
C ARG A 57 19.27 -0.01 9.02
N ILE A 58 18.75 -0.64 7.98
CA ILE A 58 17.39 -0.39 7.48
C ILE A 58 16.41 -1.42 8.03
N ILE A 59 15.14 -1.07 8.08
CA ILE A 59 14.07 -2.04 8.39
C ILE A 59 13.93 -3.06 7.24
N PRO A 60 13.69 -4.36 7.51
CA PRO A 60 13.62 -5.40 6.47
C PRO A 60 12.60 -5.12 5.36
N SER A 61 11.50 -4.44 5.70
CA SER A 61 10.47 -4.09 4.73
C SER A 61 10.96 -3.06 3.70
N ALA A 62 11.94 -2.23 4.06
CA ALA A 62 12.57 -1.29 3.14
C ALA A 62 13.45 -1.98 2.09
N GLU A 63 13.98 -3.18 2.39
CA GLU A 63 14.77 -3.98 1.43
C GLU A 63 13.93 -4.38 0.22
N TRP A 64 12.67 -4.79 0.44
CA TRP A 64 11.74 -5.10 -0.65
C TRP A 64 11.57 -3.95 -1.64
N LEU A 65 11.47 -2.72 -1.14
CA LEU A 65 11.38 -1.55 -1.99
C LEU A 65 12.66 -1.37 -2.80
N LEU A 66 13.84 -1.50 -2.18
CA LEU A 66 15.12 -1.37 -2.88
C LEU A 66 15.28 -2.43 -3.99
N ASP A 67 14.97 -3.70 -3.67
CA ASP A 67 15.14 -4.83 -4.59
C ASP A 67 14.20 -4.76 -5.79
N ASN A 68 13.02 -4.14 -5.62
CA ASN A 68 11.98 -4.11 -6.65
C ASN A 68 11.72 -2.72 -7.23
N PHE A 69 12.45 -1.68 -6.80
CA PHE A 69 12.17 -0.29 -7.19
C PHE A 69 12.15 -0.09 -8.70
N TYR A 70 13.13 -0.64 -9.42
CA TYR A 70 13.22 -0.51 -10.87
C TYR A 70 12.02 -1.12 -11.60
N MET A 71 11.51 -2.26 -11.12
CA MET A 71 10.30 -2.88 -11.68
C MET A 71 9.08 -1.98 -11.44
N VAL A 72 8.93 -1.43 -10.24
CA VAL A 72 7.82 -0.50 -9.93
C VAL A 72 7.93 0.77 -10.77
N GLU A 73 9.13 1.34 -10.92
CA GLU A 73 9.37 2.53 -11.73
C GLU A 73 9.05 2.28 -13.22
N GLU A 74 9.47 1.14 -13.75
CA GLU A 74 9.14 0.73 -15.12
C GLU A 74 7.64 0.59 -15.32
N GLN A 75 6.93 -0.05 -14.39
CA GLN A 75 5.48 -0.17 -14.45
C GLN A 75 4.78 1.19 -14.39
N SER A 76 5.22 2.10 -13.52
CA SER A 76 4.71 3.48 -13.49
C SER A 76 4.83 4.16 -14.86
N LYS A 77 6.00 4.04 -15.51
CA LYS A 77 6.24 4.62 -16.84
C LYS A 77 5.35 3.99 -17.92
N GLN A 78 5.21 2.66 -17.92
CA GLN A 78 4.33 1.95 -18.86
C GLN A 78 2.87 2.37 -18.70
N ILE A 79 2.39 2.49 -17.47
CA ILE A 79 1.01 2.92 -17.18
C ILE A 79 0.77 4.34 -17.69
N GLN A 80 1.71 5.26 -17.49
CA GLN A 80 1.60 6.62 -18.01
C GLN A 80 1.49 6.66 -19.55
N GLN A 81 2.13 5.72 -20.25
CA GLN A 81 2.05 5.60 -21.70
C GLN A 81 0.74 4.94 -22.17
N GLN A 82 0.22 4.00 -21.39
CA GLN A 82 -1.00 3.23 -21.71
C GLN A 82 -2.29 3.94 -21.27
N LEU A 83 -2.20 4.97 -20.42
CA LEU A 83 -3.35 5.69 -19.92
C LEU A 83 -4.12 6.33 -21.09
N PRO A 84 -5.41 6.03 -21.29
CA PRO A 84 -6.16 6.61 -22.39
C PRO A 84 -6.25 8.13 -22.26
N ASN A 85 -5.97 8.87 -23.34
CA ASN A 85 -6.12 10.33 -23.37
C ASN A 85 -7.57 10.79 -23.09
N ASN A 86 -8.54 9.91 -23.34
CA ASN A 86 -9.97 10.10 -23.20
C ASN A 86 -10.56 9.40 -21.96
N LEU A 87 -9.91 9.52 -20.79
CA LEU A 87 -10.53 9.10 -19.51
C LEU A 87 -11.96 9.65 -19.33
N ARG A 88 -12.25 10.79 -20.01
CA ARG A 88 -13.52 11.17 -20.69
C ARG A 88 -14.71 10.22 -20.55
N GLU A 89 -14.51 9.02 -21.05
CA GLU A 89 -15.58 8.12 -21.45
C GLU A 89 -15.96 7.10 -20.38
N PHE A 90 -15.19 6.99 -19.30
CA PHE A 90 -15.52 6.08 -18.20
C PHE A 90 -16.62 6.66 -17.30
N PRO A 91 -17.63 5.85 -16.91
CA PRO A 91 -18.62 6.24 -15.91
C PRO A 91 -17.97 6.77 -14.63
N LEU A 92 -18.33 7.98 -14.23
CA LEU A 92 -17.88 8.59 -12.99
C LEU A 92 -18.88 8.30 -11.87
N LEU A 93 -18.38 8.06 -10.67
CA LEU A 93 -19.18 8.10 -9.46
C LEU A 93 -19.56 9.55 -9.12
N GLU A 94 -20.54 9.74 -8.23
CA GLU A 94 -20.91 11.08 -7.74
C GLU A 94 -19.74 11.84 -7.09
N SER A 95 -18.74 11.11 -6.59
CA SER A 95 -17.48 11.67 -6.06
C SER A 95 -16.54 12.24 -7.14
N GLY A 96 -16.80 11.94 -8.42
CA GLY A 96 -15.93 12.31 -9.54
C GLY A 96 -14.82 11.31 -9.86
N ILE A 97 -14.77 10.19 -9.13
CA ILE A 97 -13.84 9.09 -9.36
C ILE A 97 -14.39 8.17 -10.46
N PRO A 98 -13.59 7.75 -11.46
CA PRO A 98 -13.99 6.69 -12.38
C PRO A 98 -14.38 5.41 -11.64
N ARG A 99 -15.56 4.88 -11.92
CA ARG A 99 -16.11 3.71 -11.23
C ARG A 99 -15.16 2.52 -11.26
N VAL A 100 -14.53 2.26 -12.41
CA VAL A 100 -13.53 1.19 -12.59
C VAL A 100 -12.31 1.36 -11.69
N TYR A 101 -11.87 2.59 -11.42
CA TYR A 101 -10.78 2.83 -10.48
C TYR A 101 -11.21 2.62 -9.04
N ALA A 102 -12.43 3.04 -8.66
CA ALA A 102 -12.96 2.77 -7.32
C ALA A 102 -13.06 1.26 -7.03
N ILE A 103 -13.44 0.45 -8.03
CA ILE A 103 -13.41 -1.02 -7.95
C ILE A 103 -11.99 -1.54 -7.70
N ALA A 104 -11.02 -1.05 -8.48
CA ALA A 104 -9.62 -1.45 -8.37
C ALA A 104 -9.01 -1.06 -7.00
N GLU A 105 -9.35 0.12 -6.49
CA GLU A 105 -8.90 0.58 -5.18
C GLU A 105 -9.50 -0.25 -4.04
N ASP A 106 -10.80 -0.57 -4.13
CA ASP A 106 -11.48 -1.38 -3.12
C ASP A 106 -10.92 -2.79 -3.04
N ILE A 107 -10.76 -3.49 -4.18
CA ILE A 107 -10.24 -4.85 -4.18
C ILE A 107 -8.79 -4.89 -3.67
N VAL A 108 -7.93 -3.94 -4.07
CA VAL A 108 -6.54 -3.85 -3.57
C VAL A 108 -6.51 -3.58 -2.07
N SER A 109 -7.37 -2.69 -1.57
CA SER A 109 -7.44 -2.37 -0.14
C SER A 109 -7.93 -3.57 0.67
N PHE A 110 -8.99 -4.24 0.21
CA PHE A 110 -9.61 -5.36 0.89
C PHE A 110 -8.70 -6.59 0.97
N THR A 111 -7.93 -6.86 -0.08
CA THR A 111 -7.00 -8.01 -0.13
C THR A 111 -5.61 -7.69 0.39
N ASP A 112 -5.36 -6.48 0.87
CA ASP A 112 -4.04 -5.96 1.22
C ASP A 112 -3.02 -6.15 0.08
N GLY A 113 -3.46 -5.86 -1.13
CA GLY A 113 -2.69 -5.94 -2.36
C GLY A 113 -2.39 -7.36 -2.84
N ARG A 114 -2.96 -8.41 -2.23
CA ARG A 114 -2.79 -9.80 -2.69
C ARG A 114 -3.86 -10.15 -3.72
N LEU A 115 -3.46 -10.18 -4.99
CA LEU A 115 -4.33 -10.48 -6.11
C LEU A 115 -3.75 -11.65 -6.90
N ASP A 116 -4.66 -12.51 -7.33
CA ASP A 116 -4.46 -13.56 -8.32
C ASP A 116 -5.68 -13.55 -9.24
N GLU A 117 -5.67 -14.48 -10.21
CA GLU A 117 -6.71 -14.58 -11.23
C GLU A 117 -8.08 -14.89 -10.62
N ASP A 118 -8.14 -15.86 -9.71
CA ASP A 118 -9.38 -16.27 -9.04
C ASP A 118 -10.01 -15.12 -8.26
N ILE A 119 -9.20 -14.37 -7.50
CA ILE A 119 -9.66 -13.20 -6.73
C ILE A 119 -10.24 -12.13 -7.65
N LEU A 120 -9.57 -11.82 -8.77
CA LEU A 120 -10.05 -10.82 -9.72
C LEU A 120 -11.36 -11.26 -10.38
N ILE A 121 -11.41 -12.50 -10.87
CA ILE A 121 -12.59 -13.06 -11.54
C ILE A 121 -13.78 -13.05 -10.59
N GLU A 122 -13.62 -13.59 -9.38
CA GLU A 122 -14.69 -13.71 -8.41
C GLU A 122 -15.22 -12.33 -7.98
N TYR A 123 -14.32 -11.41 -7.63
CA TYR A 123 -14.73 -10.06 -7.23
C TYR A 123 -15.48 -9.33 -8.35
N LEU A 124 -14.96 -9.34 -9.58
CA LEU A 124 -15.59 -8.66 -10.72
C LEU A 124 -16.92 -9.31 -11.11
N ARG A 125 -17.02 -10.64 -11.02
CA ARG A 125 -18.27 -11.36 -11.29
C ARG A 125 -19.35 -10.96 -10.30
N GLU A 126 -19.05 -10.96 -9.00
CA GLU A 126 -20.00 -10.61 -7.95
C GLU A 126 -20.39 -9.13 -8.00
N TYR A 127 -19.45 -8.24 -8.32
CA TYR A 127 -19.76 -6.84 -8.58
C TYR A 127 -20.74 -6.68 -9.76
N GLN A 128 -20.45 -7.34 -10.89
CA GLN A 128 -21.24 -7.24 -12.12
C GLN A 128 -22.64 -7.85 -12.02
N ASN A 129 -22.87 -8.80 -11.10
CA ASN A 129 -24.21 -9.35 -10.80
C ASN A 129 -25.17 -8.27 -10.28
N ILE A 130 -24.64 -7.21 -9.67
CA ILE A 130 -25.43 -6.07 -9.18
C ILE A 130 -25.40 -4.91 -10.18
N THR A 131 -24.23 -4.58 -10.71
CA THR A 131 -24.08 -3.45 -11.64
C THR A 131 -23.11 -3.81 -12.77
N PRO A 132 -23.61 -4.07 -13.99
CA PRO A 132 -22.78 -4.41 -15.14
C PRO A 132 -21.74 -3.35 -15.48
N LEU A 133 -20.55 -3.83 -15.83
CA LEU A 133 -19.49 -3.00 -16.40
C LEU A 133 -19.64 -2.93 -17.91
N THR A 134 -19.28 -1.78 -18.49
CA THR A 134 -19.12 -1.66 -19.94
C THR A 134 -17.89 -2.44 -20.40
N SER A 135 -17.83 -2.82 -21.68
CA SER A 135 -16.64 -3.47 -22.26
C SER A 135 -15.38 -2.64 -22.03
N CYS A 136 -15.45 -1.31 -22.21
CA CYS A 136 -14.32 -0.42 -21.98
C CYS A 136 -13.87 -0.40 -20.51
N GLU A 137 -14.81 -0.38 -19.55
CA GLU A 137 -14.46 -0.46 -18.13
C GLU A 137 -13.81 -1.79 -17.79
N LEU A 138 -14.37 -2.91 -18.26
CA LEU A 138 -13.81 -4.23 -17.99
C LEU A 138 -12.42 -4.39 -18.61
N TRP A 139 -12.23 -3.88 -19.83
CA TRP A 139 -10.95 -3.92 -20.54
C TRP A 139 -9.83 -3.19 -19.79
N ILE A 140 -10.14 -2.05 -19.16
CA ILE A 140 -9.14 -1.22 -18.48
C ILE A 140 -8.86 -1.63 -17.02
N VAL A 141 -9.56 -2.64 -16.49
CA VAL A 141 -9.37 -3.09 -15.09
C VAL A 141 -7.90 -3.38 -14.75
N PRO A 142 -7.09 -4.10 -15.55
CA PRO A 142 -5.70 -4.39 -15.19
C PRO A 142 -4.90 -3.11 -14.97
N LEU A 143 -5.09 -2.11 -15.84
CA LEU A 143 -4.42 -0.83 -15.72
C LEU A 143 -4.83 -0.13 -14.41
N MET A 144 -6.13 -0.11 -14.10
CA MET A 144 -6.65 0.50 -12.87
C MET A 144 -6.14 -0.19 -11.60
N VAL A 145 -6.05 -1.53 -11.63
CA VAL A 145 -5.48 -2.31 -10.52
C VAL A 145 -3.99 -2.01 -10.37
N LYS A 146 -3.22 -1.91 -11.46
CA LYS A 146 -1.80 -1.51 -11.40
C LYS A 146 -1.64 -0.11 -10.77
N ILE A 147 -2.50 0.84 -11.11
CA ILE A 147 -2.52 2.19 -10.53
C ILE A 147 -2.77 2.11 -9.01
N ALA A 148 -3.79 1.37 -8.58
CA ALA A 148 -4.12 1.19 -7.17
C ALA A 148 -2.98 0.49 -6.39
N LEU A 149 -2.31 -0.50 -6.99
CA LEU A 149 -1.15 -1.17 -6.40
C LEU A 149 0.05 -0.22 -6.25
N ILE A 150 0.35 0.62 -7.25
CA ILE A 150 1.43 1.63 -7.15
C ILE A 150 1.13 2.63 -6.04
N LYS A 151 -0.12 3.10 -5.95
CA LYS A 151 -0.56 3.98 -4.85
C LYS A 151 -0.33 3.32 -3.48
N ARG A 152 -0.66 2.02 -3.35
CA ARG A 152 -0.43 1.24 -2.13
C ARG A 152 1.05 1.08 -1.80
N ILE A 153 1.90 0.75 -2.79
CA ILE A 153 3.35 0.64 -2.60
C ILE A 153 3.93 1.99 -2.16
N ARG A 154 3.49 3.10 -2.77
CA ARG A 154 3.86 4.46 -2.39
C ARG A 154 3.52 4.76 -0.93
N GLU A 155 2.31 4.48 -0.49
CA GLU A 155 1.88 4.69 0.91
C GLU A 155 2.79 3.93 1.88
N ILE A 156 3.04 2.65 1.58
CA ILE A 156 3.93 1.82 2.40
C ILE A 156 5.35 2.40 2.41
N ALA A 157 5.88 2.80 1.25
CA ALA A 157 7.23 3.36 1.13
C ALA A 157 7.40 4.65 1.96
N ILE A 158 6.41 5.55 1.93
CA ILE A 158 6.40 6.78 2.75
C ILE A 158 6.39 6.42 4.24
N HIS A 159 5.57 5.45 4.65
CA HIS A 159 5.55 4.99 6.04
C HIS A 159 6.88 4.38 6.47
N MET A 160 7.54 3.59 5.61
CA MET A 160 8.86 3.01 5.90
C MET A 160 9.93 4.09 6.13
N VAL A 161 9.91 5.17 5.34
CA VAL A 161 10.81 6.31 5.53
C VAL A 161 10.59 6.95 6.90
N GLU A 162 9.34 7.15 7.31
CA GLU A 162 9.02 7.76 8.61
C GLU A 162 9.42 6.84 9.78
N LEU A 163 9.14 5.53 9.70
CA LEU A 163 9.58 4.56 10.70
C LEU A 163 11.11 4.55 10.84
N GLN A 164 11.83 4.59 9.72
CA GLN A 164 13.29 4.65 9.73
C GLN A 164 13.80 5.95 10.35
N LYS A 165 13.15 7.08 10.08
CA LYS A 165 13.46 8.37 10.72
C LYS A 165 13.28 8.29 12.24
N GLN A 166 12.17 7.74 12.70
CA GLN A 166 11.89 7.56 14.14
C GLN A 166 12.94 6.67 14.82
N LYS A 167 13.34 5.57 14.17
CA LYS A 167 14.43 4.72 14.68
C LYS A 167 15.77 5.43 14.77
N ASN A 168 16.11 6.21 13.75
CA ASN A 168 17.35 6.97 13.73
C ASN A 168 17.36 8.00 14.87
N GLU A 169 16.26 8.72 15.08
CA GLU A 169 16.13 9.70 16.16
C GLU A 169 16.17 9.03 17.55
N GLY A 170 15.45 7.91 17.73
CA GLY A 170 15.49 7.14 18.98
C GLY A 170 16.89 6.61 19.29
N SER A 171 17.61 6.13 18.27
CA SER A 171 19.00 5.70 18.44
C SER A 171 19.93 6.85 18.85
N LYS A 172 19.77 8.04 18.26
CA LYS A 172 20.56 9.22 18.60
C LYS A 172 20.32 9.67 20.05
N TRP A 173 19.06 9.79 20.44
CA TRP A 173 18.70 10.18 21.80
C TRP A 173 19.09 9.11 22.83
N GLY A 174 18.90 7.84 22.49
CA GLY A 174 19.36 6.73 23.30
C GLY A 174 20.88 6.77 23.53
N ALA A 175 21.66 7.06 22.48
CA ALA A 175 23.12 7.18 22.59
C ALA A 175 23.51 8.38 23.46
N LEU A 176 22.89 9.54 23.21
CA LEU A 176 23.16 10.77 23.97
C LEU A 176 22.87 10.61 25.47
N LEU A 177 21.75 9.99 25.83
CA LEU A 177 21.41 9.71 27.23
C LEU A 177 22.36 8.69 27.86
N LEU A 178 22.75 7.65 27.11
CA LEU A 178 23.68 6.63 27.60
C LEU A 178 25.09 7.18 27.81
N GLU A 179 25.57 8.05 26.92
CA GLU A 179 26.88 8.72 27.04
C GLU A 179 26.93 9.66 28.25
N ASN A 180 25.81 10.30 28.60
CA ASN A 180 25.71 11.26 29.70
C ASN A 180 25.15 10.67 31.00
N ILE A 181 25.03 9.34 31.11
CA ILE A 181 24.45 8.68 32.28
C ILE A 181 25.24 8.90 33.57
N ASP A 182 26.57 9.10 33.45
CA ASP A 182 27.48 9.37 34.58
C ASP A 182 27.66 10.88 34.82
N ALA A 183 26.99 11.74 34.05
CA ALA A 183 27.03 13.19 34.26
C ALA A 183 26.36 13.56 35.60
N PRO A 184 26.64 14.75 36.16
CA PRO A 184 25.93 15.25 37.33
C PRO A 184 24.41 15.17 37.16
N LYS A 185 23.70 14.83 38.24
CA LYS A 185 22.27 14.55 38.21
C LYS A 185 21.46 15.70 37.57
N GLU A 186 21.84 16.94 37.85
CA GLU A 186 21.17 18.14 37.32
C GLU A 186 21.38 18.31 35.81
N GLU A 187 22.47 17.78 35.26
CA GLU A 187 22.75 17.80 33.82
C GLU A 187 21.98 16.71 33.09
N LEU A 188 22.00 15.48 33.61
CA LEU A 188 21.20 14.38 33.08
C LEU A 188 19.69 14.70 33.13
N GLN A 189 19.21 15.31 34.22
CA GLN A 189 17.82 15.76 34.31
C GLN A 189 17.47 16.83 33.27
N ARG A 190 18.35 17.80 33.03
CA ARG A 190 18.14 18.82 31.98
C ARG A 190 18.05 18.17 30.60
N LEU A 191 18.91 17.19 30.33
CA LEU A 191 18.90 16.45 29.07
C LEU A 191 17.61 15.63 28.89
N ILE A 192 17.13 14.97 29.94
CA ILE A 192 15.84 14.25 29.92
C ILE A 192 14.68 15.22 29.70
N MET A 193 14.68 16.39 30.34
CA MET A 193 13.64 17.41 30.13
C MET A 193 13.66 17.96 28.71
N GLU A 194 14.85 18.15 28.12
CA GLU A 194 14.99 18.55 26.73
C GLU A 194 14.45 17.48 25.77
N HIS A 195 14.81 16.21 26.01
CA HIS A 195 14.25 15.07 25.30
C HIS A 195 12.72 15.10 25.36
N ASP A 196 12.14 15.21 26.56
CA ASP A 196 10.68 15.16 26.75
C ASP A 196 9.94 16.33 26.11
N ARG A 197 10.58 17.52 26.07
CA ARG A 197 10.02 18.69 25.39
C ARG A 197 9.91 18.47 23.89
N ILE A 198 10.88 17.79 23.29
CA ILE A 198 10.96 17.55 21.84
C ILE A 198 10.17 16.29 21.45
N ASN A 199 10.24 15.24 22.28
CA ASN A 199 9.72 13.90 22.03
C ASN A 199 8.74 13.45 23.13
N GLY A 200 7.76 14.30 23.45
CA GLY A 200 6.80 14.03 24.53
C GLY A 200 5.93 12.80 24.30
N TYR A 201 5.74 12.40 23.03
CA TYR A 201 5.17 11.11 22.65
C TYR A 201 6.23 10.30 21.91
N MET A 202 6.58 9.13 22.46
CA MET A 202 7.45 8.17 21.80
C MET A 202 6.62 7.18 20.98
N SER A 203 6.95 7.05 19.69
CA SER A 203 6.41 5.96 18.88
C SER A 203 7.08 4.63 19.25
N PRO A 204 6.45 3.47 18.98
CA PRO A 204 7.09 2.17 19.21
C PRO A 204 8.45 2.02 18.53
N SER A 205 8.60 2.51 17.30
CA SER A 205 9.87 2.44 16.57
C SER A 205 10.97 3.31 17.19
N TYR A 206 10.61 4.46 17.76
CA TYR A 206 11.52 5.33 18.48
C TYR A 206 11.96 4.68 19.81
N ALA A 207 11.00 4.21 20.60
CA ALA A 207 11.24 3.58 21.90
C ALA A 207 12.03 2.28 21.78
N GLU A 208 11.74 1.43 20.79
CA GLU A 208 12.52 0.22 20.54
C GLU A 208 13.97 0.54 20.17
N ALA A 209 14.21 1.59 19.38
CA ALA A 209 15.57 2.01 19.04
C ALA A 209 16.35 2.47 20.28
N MET A 210 15.73 3.26 21.17
CA MET A 210 16.34 3.62 22.47
C MET A 210 16.62 2.39 23.32
N LEU A 211 15.65 1.48 23.44
CA LEU A 211 15.78 0.24 24.20
C LEU A 211 16.95 -0.61 23.70
N GLN A 212 17.15 -0.70 22.39
CA GLN A 212 18.31 -1.40 21.81
C GLN A 212 19.64 -0.75 22.22
N VAL A 213 19.73 0.58 22.19
CA VAL A 213 20.94 1.30 22.65
C VAL A 213 21.18 1.04 24.14
N PHE A 214 20.15 1.14 24.98
CA PHE A 214 20.29 0.91 26.42
C PHE A 214 20.70 -0.52 26.75
N ARG A 215 20.13 -1.52 26.08
CA ARG A 215 20.53 -2.93 26.22
C ARG A 215 22.01 -3.14 25.88
N ASN A 216 22.51 -2.47 24.85
CA ASN A 216 23.93 -2.54 24.47
C ASN A 216 24.85 -1.79 25.44
N GLY A 217 24.31 -0.87 26.25
CA GLY A 217 25.03 -0.13 27.29
C GLY A 217 25.33 -0.90 28.57
N GLY A 218 24.89 -2.16 28.69
CA GLY A 218 25.16 -3.02 29.84
C GLY A 218 24.58 -2.47 31.15
N SER A 219 25.39 -2.47 32.21
CA SER A 219 24.95 -2.02 33.54
C SER A 219 24.48 -0.57 33.56
N LYS A 220 25.15 0.32 32.82
CA LYS A 220 24.79 1.74 32.69
C LYS A 220 23.40 1.93 32.06
N GLY A 221 23.02 1.05 31.14
CA GLY A 221 21.73 1.14 30.45
C GLY A 221 20.53 0.72 31.30
N SER A 222 20.71 -0.03 32.39
CA SER A 222 19.58 -0.58 33.16
C SER A 222 18.70 0.51 33.79
N SER A 223 19.31 1.60 34.26
CA SER A 223 18.60 2.77 34.81
C SER A 223 17.77 3.47 33.73
N LEU A 224 18.29 3.55 32.50
CA LEU A 224 17.61 4.17 31.36
C LEU A 224 16.47 3.30 30.81
N ILE A 225 16.59 1.97 30.90
CA ILE A 225 15.47 1.05 30.62
C ILE A 225 14.32 1.28 31.61
N THR A 226 14.63 1.45 32.90
CA THR A 226 13.61 1.74 33.92
C THR A 226 12.93 3.08 33.66
N TRP A 227 13.70 4.10 33.25
CA TRP A 227 13.14 5.39 32.85
C TRP A 227 12.24 5.27 31.60
N LEU A 228 12.69 4.53 30.59
CA LEU A 228 11.92 4.29 29.36
C LEU A 228 10.59 3.59 29.65
N ASP A 229 10.62 2.57 30.51
CA ASP A 229 9.41 1.85 30.95
C ASP A 229 8.42 2.79 31.65
N GLY A 230 8.92 3.61 32.60
CA GLY A 230 8.11 4.64 33.26
C GLY A 230 7.52 5.66 32.29
N LYS A 231 8.23 6.01 31.21
CA LYS A 231 7.74 6.91 30.16
C LYS A 231 6.65 6.27 29.30
N LEU A 232 6.86 5.03 28.88
CA LEU A 232 5.85 4.27 28.12
C LEU A 232 4.59 4.08 28.97
N ALA A 233 4.73 3.85 30.28
CA ALA A 233 3.59 3.70 31.19
C ALA A 233 2.70 4.96 31.23
N LEU A 234 3.29 6.17 31.11
CA LEU A 234 2.52 7.41 30.97
C LEU A 234 1.73 7.48 29.66
N GLN A 235 2.16 6.75 28.63
CA GLN A 235 1.44 6.57 27.35
C GLN A 235 0.47 5.37 27.39
N GLY A 236 0.31 4.72 28.54
CA GLY A 236 -0.56 3.57 28.72
C GLY A 236 -0.05 2.30 28.05
N MET A 237 1.27 2.11 27.97
CA MET A 237 1.88 0.88 27.44
C MET A 237 3.11 0.49 28.24
N ASP A 238 3.43 -0.80 28.29
CA ASP A 238 4.73 -1.26 28.80
C ASP A 238 5.71 -1.57 27.64
N ILE A 239 6.95 -1.93 27.98
CA ILE A 239 7.96 -2.30 26.99
C ILE A 239 7.53 -3.49 26.13
N ASP A 240 6.90 -4.52 26.71
CA ASP A 240 6.55 -5.74 25.98
C ASP A 240 5.41 -5.49 25.00
N GLU A 241 4.39 -4.74 25.40
CA GLU A 241 3.31 -4.25 24.53
C GLU A 241 3.84 -3.37 23.40
N MET A 242 4.81 -2.47 23.71
CA MET A 242 5.47 -1.64 22.72
C MET A 242 6.23 -2.49 21.69
N LEU A 243 7.01 -3.47 22.15
CA LEU A 243 7.74 -4.41 21.28
C LEU A 243 6.78 -5.24 20.43
N GLN A 244 5.69 -5.74 21.01
CA GLN A 244 4.68 -6.50 20.29
C GLN A 244 4.02 -5.67 19.19
N LYS A 245 3.64 -4.41 19.49
CA LYS A 245 3.09 -3.48 18.49
C LYS A 245 4.07 -3.24 17.36
N GLU A 246 5.33 -2.99 17.67
CA GLU A 246 6.37 -2.77 16.66
C GLU A 246 6.60 -4.01 15.77
N HIS A 247 6.65 -5.21 16.36
CA HIS A 247 6.75 -6.46 15.61
C HIS A 247 5.55 -6.67 14.68
N GLN A 248 4.33 -6.41 15.15
CA GLN A 248 3.11 -6.50 14.33
C GLN A 248 3.13 -5.52 13.16
N TYR A 249 3.53 -4.26 13.39
CA TYR A 249 3.63 -3.27 12.32
C TYR A 249 4.62 -3.70 11.24
N ARG A 250 5.82 -4.17 11.61
CA ARG A 250 6.80 -4.67 10.63
C ARG A 250 6.30 -5.86 9.84
N ALA A 251 5.73 -6.85 10.52
CA ALA A 251 5.21 -8.05 9.86
C ALA A 251 4.12 -7.68 8.86
N LYS A 252 3.22 -6.77 9.24
CA LYS A 252 2.17 -6.26 8.35
C LYS A 252 2.78 -5.60 7.12
N TYR A 253 3.63 -4.59 7.27
CA TYR A 253 4.18 -3.86 6.12
C TYR A 253 5.06 -4.73 5.20
N GLN A 254 5.80 -5.68 5.78
CA GLN A 254 6.57 -6.67 5.02
C GLN A 254 5.66 -7.51 4.11
N ILE A 255 4.53 -7.99 4.66
CA ILE A 255 3.57 -8.80 3.90
C ILE A 255 2.86 -7.93 2.87
N SER A 256 2.38 -6.74 3.24
CA SER A 256 1.64 -5.85 2.34
C SER A 256 2.47 -5.42 1.13
N ILE A 257 3.75 -5.06 1.32
CA ILE A 257 4.60 -4.67 0.18
C ILE A 257 4.92 -5.87 -0.72
N GLY A 258 5.18 -7.04 -0.12
CA GLY A 258 5.42 -8.28 -0.86
C GLY A 258 4.20 -8.70 -1.69
N ASN A 259 3.00 -8.62 -1.11
CA ASN A 259 1.74 -8.86 -1.80
C ASN A 259 1.59 -7.90 -3.00
N ALA A 260 1.71 -6.59 -2.77
CA ALA A 260 1.49 -5.59 -3.81
C ALA A 260 2.48 -5.73 -4.97
N ILE A 261 3.77 -5.99 -4.69
CA ILE A 261 4.80 -6.24 -5.70
C ILE A 261 4.51 -7.53 -6.48
N THR A 262 4.12 -8.60 -5.79
CA THR A 262 3.81 -9.90 -6.42
C THR A 262 2.61 -9.77 -7.35
N SER A 263 1.55 -9.10 -6.91
CA SER A 263 0.35 -8.81 -7.71
C SER A 263 0.68 -7.93 -8.92
N LEU A 264 1.57 -6.95 -8.76
CA LEU A 264 2.01 -6.11 -9.87
C LEU A 264 2.75 -6.93 -10.94
N LYS A 265 3.59 -7.90 -10.53
CA LYS A 265 4.26 -8.85 -11.44
C LYS A 265 3.24 -9.80 -12.09
N PHE A 266 2.29 -10.32 -11.33
CA PHE A 266 1.21 -11.16 -11.83
C PHE A 266 0.42 -10.47 -12.97
N LEU A 267 0.08 -9.19 -12.80
CA LEU A 267 -0.61 -8.38 -13.81
C LEU A 267 0.23 -8.08 -15.07
N GLN A 268 1.52 -8.42 -15.11
CA GLN A 268 2.34 -8.36 -16.33
C GLN A 268 2.24 -9.65 -17.15
N SER A 269 1.98 -10.78 -16.49
CA SER A 269 1.91 -12.11 -17.11
C SER A 269 0.49 -12.60 -17.42
N ILE A 270 -0.52 -11.93 -16.87
CA ILE A 270 -1.91 -12.34 -17.01
C ILE A 270 -2.39 -12.19 -18.46
N LYS A 271 -3.10 -13.20 -18.97
CA LYS A 271 -3.80 -13.13 -20.26
C LYS A 271 -5.18 -12.53 -20.04
N TRP A 272 -5.23 -11.20 -20.05
CA TRP A 272 -6.46 -10.49 -19.73
C TRP A 272 -7.58 -10.78 -20.74
N GLU A 273 -7.22 -11.16 -21.96
CA GLU A 273 -8.17 -11.54 -23.03
C GLU A 273 -9.07 -12.70 -22.58
N ASP A 274 -8.48 -13.74 -22.00
CA ASP A 274 -9.21 -14.93 -21.52
C ASP A 274 -10.21 -14.55 -20.41
N ILE A 275 -9.77 -13.70 -19.47
CA ILE A 275 -10.58 -13.21 -18.35
C ILE A 275 -11.68 -12.27 -18.84
N PHE A 276 -11.37 -11.40 -19.80
CA PHE A 276 -12.34 -10.49 -20.39
C PHE A 276 -13.47 -11.27 -21.07
N GLU A 277 -13.16 -12.30 -21.86
CA GLU A 277 -14.16 -13.16 -22.47
C GLU A 277 -15.02 -13.90 -21.45
N GLU A 278 -14.41 -14.33 -20.34
CA GLU A 278 -15.13 -14.99 -19.26
C GLU A 278 -16.05 -14.03 -18.50
N LEU A 279 -15.67 -12.77 -18.32
CA LEU A 279 -16.42 -11.81 -17.52
C LEU A 279 -17.40 -10.95 -18.34
N SER A 280 -17.13 -10.74 -19.63
CA SER A 280 -17.90 -9.86 -20.50
C SER A 280 -19.29 -10.44 -20.81
N PHE A 281 -20.34 -9.72 -20.41
CA PHE A 281 -21.71 -10.07 -20.78
C PHE A 281 -21.95 -9.97 -22.29
N LEU A 282 -21.22 -9.07 -22.98
CA LEU A 282 -21.30 -8.94 -24.43
C LEU A 282 -20.74 -10.19 -25.11
N GLU A 283 -19.53 -10.62 -24.75
CA GLU A 283 -18.90 -11.84 -25.29
C GLU A 283 -19.77 -13.07 -25.04
N LYS A 284 -20.29 -13.22 -23.82
CA LYS A 284 -21.23 -14.29 -23.47
C LYS A 284 -22.51 -14.27 -24.32
N THR A 285 -22.96 -13.10 -24.73
CA THR A 285 -24.15 -12.94 -25.57
C THR A 285 -23.83 -13.28 -27.03
N LEU A 286 -22.71 -12.75 -27.55
CA LEU A 286 -22.28 -12.99 -28.93
C LEU A 286 -21.89 -14.45 -29.18
N ARG A 287 -21.34 -15.15 -28.18
CA ARG A 287 -21.08 -16.61 -28.24
C ARG A 287 -22.34 -17.47 -28.38
N LYS A 288 -23.53 -16.91 -28.13
CA LYS A 288 -24.83 -17.58 -28.39
C LYS A 288 -25.30 -17.39 -29.83
N ASP A 289 -24.48 -16.82 -30.71
CA ASP A 289 -24.72 -16.72 -32.15
C ASP A 289 -25.21 -18.07 -32.72
N PRO A 290 -26.44 -18.14 -33.27
CA PRO A 290 -27.00 -19.38 -33.81
C PRO A 290 -26.19 -19.99 -34.94
N SER A 291 -25.43 -19.17 -35.68
CA SER A 291 -24.57 -19.66 -36.77
C SER A 291 -23.28 -20.32 -36.27
N GLY A 292 -22.90 -20.06 -35.01
CA GLY A 292 -21.72 -20.61 -34.35
C GLY A 292 -20.40 -20.12 -34.96
N TYR A 293 -20.41 -19.10 -35.82
CA TYR A 293 -19.20 -18.54 -36.41
C TYR A 293 -18.45 -17.67 -35.41
N TYR A 294 -19.17 -16.89 -34.59
CA TYR A 294 -18.55 -16.00 -33.62
C TYR A 294 -17.60 -16.75 -32.67
N SER A 295 -18.05 -17.88 -32.13
CA SER A 295 -17.25 -18.71 -31.20
C SER A 295 -16.03 -19.39 -31.84
N LYS A 296 -15.90 -19.37 -33.18
CA LYS A 296 -14.75 -19.90 -33.92
C LYS A 296 -13.76 -18.81 -34.33
N MET A 297 -14.08 -17.53 -34.11
CA MET A 297 -13.20 -16.41 -34.45
C MET A 297 -12.08 -16.28 -33.42
N GLU A 298 -10.87 -16.02 -33.89
CA GLU A 298 -9.76 -15.61 -33.03
C GLU A 298 -10.08 -14.29 -32.34
N PHE A 299 -9.56 -14.09 -31.12
CA PHE A 299 -9.80 -12.89 -30.31
C PHE A 299 -9.49 -11.60 -31.10
N ALA A 300 -8.36 -11.58 -31.81
CA ALA A 300 -7.94 -10.43 -32.62
C ALA A 300 -8.92 -10.06 -33.77
N SER A 301 -9.80 -10.97 -34.18
CA SER A 301 -10.86 -10.69 -35.17
C SER A 301 -12.14 -10.14 -34.53
N ARG A 302 -12.24 -10.20 -33.20
CA ARG A 302 -13.38 -9.71 -32.40
C ARG A 302 -13.04 -8.41 -31.65
N ASP A 303 -11.75 -8.14 -31.45
CA ASP A 303 -11.21 -6.98 -30.73
C ASP A 303 -11.08 -5.75 -31.64
N TYR A 304 -12.11 -4.91 -31.68
CA TYR A 304 -12.19 -3.64 -32.42
C TYR A 304 -12.88 -2.53 -31.62
#